data_AF-A0AAU0RAU3-F1
#
_entry.id   AF-A0AAU0RAU3-F1
#
_cell.length_a   1.000
_cell.length_b   1.000
_cell.length_c   1.000
_cell.angle_alpha   90.00
_cell.angle_beta   90.00
_cell.angle_gamma   90.00
#
_symmetry.space_group_name_H-M   'P 1'
#
loop_
_entity.id
_entity.type
_entity.pdbx_description
1 polymer ?
#
loop_
_entity_poly.entity_id
_entity_poly.type
_entity_poly.pdbx_seq_one_letter_code
_entity_poly.pdbx_strand_id
1 'polypeptide(L)'
;MNQIKVIASQFLKVTLRSNALAAIYILSLVFITFAAFTGYKTYTAQHTMLTNFQHQARESWKANPDKHPHRMAHSGSFAFRLKHPLSMFDQGMESYTGNTVFLEAHRQNTVNFSEAGFSTGLLRFGQISLAMLLQLILPLILFFLGFHAISQQKENGTLKILLNQGPGFRTLIWGNSVGLFTVSLIFLLPVTIAVCIELSLTDVTKDSTVGIRSIGSRQLS
;
A
#
# COMPACT_ATOMS: atom_id res chain seq x y z
N MET A 1 -31.49 23.43 11.44
CA MET A 1 -30.65 22.22 11.53
C MET A 1 -30.21 21.84 10.11
N ASN A 2 -28.92 21.62 9.84
CA ASN A 2 -28.45 21.35 8.48
C ASN A 2 -28.96 19.96 8.01
N GLN A 3 -29.87 19.94 7.04
CA GLN A 3 -30.51 18.71 6.51
C GLN A 3 -29.48 17.64 6.11
N ILE A 4 -28.33 18.05 5.57
CA ILE A 4 -27.23 17.15 5.20
C ILE A 4 -26.73 16.34 6.40
N LYS A 5 -26.55 16.99 7.56
CA LYS A 5 -26.05 16.31 8.78
C LYS A 5 -27.05 15.27 9.29
N VAL A 6 -28.35 15.56 9.19
CA VAL A 6 -29.41 14.63 9.62
C VAL A 6 -29.43 13.40 8.73
N ILE A 7 -29.40 13.59 7.40
CA ILE A 7 -29.36 12.51 6.41
C ILE A 7 -28.09 11.67 6.59
N ALA A 8 -26.93 12.30 6.79
CA ALA A 8 -25.67 11.59 7.03
C ALA A 8 -25.70 10.75 8.32
N SER A 9 -26.22 11.30 9.42
CA SER A 9 -26.41 10.56 10.68
C SER A 9 -27.36 9.39 10.51
N GLN A 10 -28.46 9.57 9.78
CA GLN A 10 -29.42 8.50 9.49
C GLN A 10 -28.76 7.39 8.68
N PHE A 11 -28.06 7.74 7.59
CA PHE A 11 -27.29 6.80 6.79
C PHE A 11 -26.35 5.99 7.67
N LEU A 12 -25.53 6.66 8.49
CA LEU A 12 -24.57 5.99 9.37
C LEU A 12 -25.24 5.03 10.34
N LYS A 13 -26.34 5.43 10.99
CA LYS A 13 -27.06 4.57 11.93
C LYS A 13 -27.64 3.32 11.26
N VAL A 14 -28.22 3.46 10.07
CA VAL A 14 -28.79 2.34 9.32
C VAL A 14 -27.68 1.40 8.85
N THR A 15 -26.63 1.96 8.26
CA THR A 15 -25.49 1.23 7.72
C THR A 15 -24.73 0.47 8.81
N LEU A 16 -24.40 1.11 9.94
CA LEU A 16 -23.65 0.49 11.04
C LEU A 16 -24.45 -0.58 11.80
N ARG A 17 -25.78 -0.57 11.72
CA ARG A 17 -26.64 -1.62 12.29
C ARG A 17 -26.81 -2.82 11.38
N SER A 18 -26.32 -2.76 10.14
CA SER A 18 -26.45 -3.86 9.19
C SER A 18 -25.50 -5.01 9.51
N ASN A 19 -26.05 -6.22 9.65
CA ASN A 19 -25.25 -7.45 9.80
C ASN A 19 -24.33 -7.68 8.60
N ALA A 20 -24.73 -7.24 7.40
CA ALA A 20 -23.90 -7.34 6.21
C ALA A 20 -22.65 -6.47 6.31
N LEU A 21 -22.78 -5.24 6.79
CA LEU A 21 -21.63 -4.37 7.02
C LEU A 21 -20.71 -4.94 8.10
N ALA A 22 -21.29 -5.46 9.21
CA ALA A 22 -20.52 -6.10 10.26
C ALA A 22 -19.70 -7.29 9.74
N ALA A 23 -20.30 -8.16 8.91
CA ALA A 23 -19.60 -9.28 8.27
C ALA A 23 -18.49 -8.81 7.33
N ILE A 24 -18.75 -7.81 6.48
CA ILE A 24 -17.75 -7.22 5.58
C ILE A 24 -16.59 -6.60 6.37
N TYR A 25 -16.89 -5.91 7.48
CA TYR A 25 -15.88 -5.27 8.33
C TYR A 25 -15.05 -6.31 9.08
N ILE A 26 -15.65 -7.38 9.59
CA ILE A 26 -14.88 -8.48 10.21
C ILE A 26 -13.97 -9.15 9.16
N LEU A 27 -14.48 -9.41 7.96
CA LEU A 27 -13.68 -9.96 6.88
C LEU A 27 -12.53 -9.03 6.47
N SER A 28 -12.77 -7.71 6.42
CA SER A 28 -11.69 -6.76 6.13
C SER A 28 -10.64 -6.75 7.23
N LEU A 29 -11.01 -6.86 8.50
CA LEU A 29 -10.04 -7.00 9.60
C LEU A 29 -9.18 -8.27 9.47
N VAL A 30 -9.78 -9.39 9.06
CA VAL A 30 -9.04 -10.63 8.79
C VAL A 30 -8.03 -10.42 7.66
N PHE A 31 -8.45 -9.80 6.55
CA PHE A 31 -7.54 -9.52 5.44
C PHE A 31 -6.47 -8.50 5.78
N ILE A 32 -6.78 -7.46 6.56
CA ILE A 32 -5.79 -6.48 7.05
C ILE A 32 -4.76 -7.18 7.92
N THR A 33 -5.19 -8.01 8.86
CA THR A 33 -4.28 -8.75 9.75
C THR A 33 -3.39 -9.70 8.96
N PHE A 34 -3.96 -10.43 7.99
CA PHE A 34 -3.21 -11.31 7.11
C PHE A 34 -2.20 -10.53 6.28
N ALA A 35 -2.62 -9.45 5.60
CA ALA A 35 -1.77 -8.61 4.75
C ALA A 35 -0.64 -7.94 5.53
N ALA A 36 -0.91 -7.45 6.74
CA ALA A 36 0.10 -6.85 7.60
C ALA A 36 1.13 -7.88 8.05
N PHE A 37 0.67 -9.05 8.50
CA PHE A 37 1.55 -10.13 8.92
C PHE A 37 2.45 -10.61 7.79
N THR A 38 1.88 -10.89 6.60
CA THR A 38 2.66 -11.33 5.44
C THR A 38 3.58 -10.22 4.94
N GLY A 39 3.12 -8.96 4.91
CA GLY A 39 3.91 -7.79 4.54
C GLY A 39 5.15 -7.64 5.40
N TYR A 40 4.98 -7.66 6.72
CA TYR A 40 6.09 -7.60 7.68
C TYR A 40 7.07 -8.77 7.54
N LYS A 41 6.56 -10.00 7.40
CA LYS A 41 7.39 -11.20 7.22
C LYS A 41 8.21 -11.13 5.92
N THR A 42 7.59 -10.73 4.82
CA THR A 42 8.27 -10.59 3.52
C THR A 42 9.32 -9.49 3.58
N TYR A 43 9.00 -8.33 4.15
CA TYR A 43 9.95 -7.25 4.32
C TYR A 43 11.18 -7.67 5.13
N THR A 44 10.98 -8.26 6.30
CA THR A 44 12.10 -8.63 7.19
C THR A 44 13.01 -9.68 6.56
N ALA A 45 12.43 -10.68 5.88
CA ALA A 45 13.19 -11.69 5.15
C ALA A 45 13.99 -11.08 3.99
N GLN A 46 13.35 -10.29 3.14
CA GLN A 46 14.00 -9.66 1.98
C GLN A 46 15.05 -8.63 2.40
N HIS A 47 14.75 -7.79 3.40
CA HIS A 47 15.67 -6.78 3.90
C HIS A 47 16.93 -7.43 4.48
N THR A 48 16.78 -8.46 5.32
CA THR A 48 17.93 -9.19 5.90
C THR A 48 18.76 -9.88 4.83
N MET A 49 18.12 -10.47 3.81
CA MET A 49 18.81 -11.10 2.69
C MET A 49 19.63 -10.06 1.90
N LEU A 50 19.05 -8.92 1.57
CA LEU A 50 19.71 -7.87 0.81
C LEU A 50 20.84 -7.19 1.58
N THR A 51 20.69 -6.95 2.89
CA THR A 51 21.76 -6.37 3.71
C THR A 51 22.95 -7.33 3.81
N ASN A 52 22.71 -8.63 3.96
CA ASN A 52 23.76 -9.65 3.94
C ASN A 52 24.52 -9.68 2.61
N PHE A 53 23.82 -9.67 1.47
CA PHE A 53 24.46 -9.65 0.16
C PHE A 53 25.22 -8.34 -0.10
N GLN A 54 24.67 -7.21 0.32
CA GLN A 54 25.36 -5.93 0.25
C GLN A 54 26.66 -5.94 1.06
N HIS A 55 26.64 -6.52 2.28
CA HIS A 55 27.84 -6.67 3.10
C HIS A 55 28.88 -7.57 2.42
N GLN A 56 28.47 -8.73 1.90
CA GLN A 56 29.37 -9.66 1.20
C GLN A 56 30.00 -9.03 -0.05
N ALA A 57 29.21 -8.33 -0.87
CA ALA A 57 29.71 -7.61 -2.04
C ALA A 57 30.72 -6.52 -1.65
N ARG A 58 30.47 -5.82 -0.53
CA ARG A 58 31.37 -4.79 -0.01
C ARG A 58 32.68 -5.38 0.50
N GLU A 59 32.64 -6.49 1.23
CA GLU A 59 33.84 -7.16 1.73
C GLU A 59 34.67 -7.77 0.60
N SER A 60 34.02 -8.40 -0.38
CA SER A 60 34.68 -8.89 -1.60
C SER A 60 35.41 -7.77 -2.36
N TRP A 61 34.78 -6.60 -2.48
CA TRP A 61 35.41 -5.41 -3.08
C TRP A 61 36.62 -4.93 -2.28
N LYS A 62 36.51 -4.83 -0.95
CA LYS A 62 37.62 -4.38 -0.08
C LYS A 62 38.79 -5.37 -0.05
N ALA A 63 38.52 -6.67 -0.13
CA ALA A 63 39.52 -7.73 -0.09
C ALA A 63 40.39 -7.83 -1.36
N ASN A 64 40.17 -6.97 -2.37
CA ASN A 64 40.93 -6.91 -3.61
C ASN A 64 41.66 -5.55 -3.82
N PRO A 65 42.48 -5.06 -2.86
CA PRO A 65 43.04 -3.70 -2.90
C PRO A 65 44.10 -3.48 -4.01
N ASP A 66 44.87 -4.51 -4.38
CA ASP A 66 46.07 -4.37 -5.23
C ASP A 66 45.81 -4.63 -6.72
N LYS A 67 44.63 -4.28 -7.23
CA LYS A 67 44.30 -4.40 -8.65
C LYS A 67 44.18 -3.01 -9.26
N HIS A 68 44.87 -2.79 -10.38
CA HIS A 68 44.81 -1.55 -11.16
C HIS A 68 43.35 -1.10 -11.33
N PRO A 69 42.99 0.17 -11.03
CA PRO A 69 41.59 0.64 -10.97
C PRO A 69 40.76 0.29 -12.22
N HIS A 70 41.39 0.30 -13.40
CA HIS A 70 40.77 -0.14 -14.64
C HIS A 70 40.39 -1.63 -14.64
N ARG A 71 41.26 -2.54 -14.15
CA ARG A 71 40.96 -3.98 -14.04
C ARG A 71 39.92 -4.28 -12.96
N MET A 72 39.88 -3.48 -11.90
CA MET A 72 38.81 -3.50 -10.90
C MET A 72 37.46 -3.19 -11.52
N ALA A 73 37.39 -2.14 -12.34
CA ALA A 73 36.15 -1.76 -13.02
C ALA A 73 35.64 -2.85 -14.00
N HIS A 74 36.54 -3.60 -14.65
CA HIS A 74 36.18 -4.76 -15.49
C HIS A 74 35.79 -6.02 -14.70
N SER A 75 36.27 -6.19 -13.46
CA SER A 75 35.88 -7.34 -12.62
C SER A 75 34.45 -7.21 -12.10
N GLY A 76 33.98 -5.97 -11.97
CA GLY A 76 32.62 -5.62 -11.59
C GLY A 76 32.25 -5.91 -10.14
N SER A 77 31.05 -5.50 -9.74
CA SER A 77 30.46 -5.76 -8.42
C SER A 77 28.94 -5.61 -8.46
N PHE A 78 28.24 -6.09 -7.45
CA PHE A 78 26.79 -5.94 -7.36
C PHE A 78 26.42 -4.73 -6.49
N ALA A 79 25.46 -3.95 -6.97
CA ALA A 79 24.79 -2.94 -6.16
C ALA A 79 23.35 -3.38 -5.88
N PHE A 80 22.96 -3.28 -4.62
CA PHE A 80 21.66 -3.69 -4.12
C PHE A 80 20.88 -2.46 -3.64
N ARG A 81 19.59 -2.43 -3.96
CA ARG A 81 18.66 -1.45 -3.40
C ARG A 81 17.99 -2.07 -2.18
N LEU A 82 18.21 -1.49 -1.01
CA LEU A 82 17.56 -1.93 0.22
C LEU A 82 16.07 -1.60 0.21
N LYS A 83 15.29 -2.48 0.82
CA LYS A 83 13.84 -2.34 1.00
C LYS A 83 13.55 -1.19 1.97
N HIS A 84 12.66 -0.30 1.57
CA HIS A 84 12.16 0.77 2.43
C HIS A 84 11.08 0.20 3.38
N PRO A 85 10.98 0.61 4.66
CA PRO A 85 9.98 0.08 5.61
C PRO A 85 8.53 0.14 5.10
N LEU A 86 8.19 1.21 4.37
CA LEU A 86 6.87 1.37 3.75
C LEU A 86 6.55 0.31 2.68
N SER A 87 7.53 -0.51 2.26
CA SER A 87 7.28 -1.62 1.32
C SER A 87 6.47 -2.77 1.93
N MET A 88 6.27 -2.77 3.26
CA MET A 88 5.31 -3.66 3.93
C MET A 88 3.86 -3.31 3.55
N PHE A 89 3.59 -2.00 3.41
CA PHE A 89 2.30 -1.48 2.99
C PHE A 89 2.11 -1.63 1.47
N ASP A 90 3.10 -1.20 0.68
CA ASP A 90 3.08 -1.24 -0.78
C ASP A 90 4.48 -1.48 -1.37
N GLN A 91 4.64 -2.59 -2.09
CA GLN A 91 5.90 -2.93 -2.79
C GLN A 91 6.10 -2.11 -4.08
N GLY A 92 5.07 -1.41 -4.55
CA GLY A 92 5.10 -0.60 -5.76
C GLY A 92 5.53 -1.41 -6.99
N MET A 93 6.49 -0.86 -7.74
CA MET A 93 7.00 -1.47 -8.97
C MET A 93 8.18 -2.43 -8.74
N GLU A 94 8.68 -2.54 -7.51
CA GLU A 94 9.94 -3.25 -7.23
C GLU A 94 9.86 -4.73 -7.58
N SER A 95 8.68 -5.34 -7.43
CA SER A 95 8.43 -6.75 -7.81
C SER A 95 8.62 -7.00 -9.32
N TYR A 96 8.54 -5.95 -10.15
CA TYR A 96 8.70 -6.02 -11.61
C TYR A 96 10.06 -5.49 -12.08
N THR A 97 10.60 -4.46 -11.43
CA THR A 97 11.87 -3.84 -11.85
C THR A 97 13.08 -4.57 -11.30
N GLY A 98 12.93 -5.36 -10.24
CA GLY A 98 14.04 -5.95 -9.50
C GLY A 98 14.76 -4.94 -8.59
N ASN A 99 15.77 -5.40 -7.87
CA ASN A 99 16.46 -4.64 -6.82
C ASN A 99 17.98 -4.76 -6.83
N THR A 100 18.56 -5.43 -7.83
CA THR A 100 20.01 -5.69 -7.91
C THR A 100 20.53 -5.37 -9.30
N VAL A 101 21.66 -4.66 -9.39
CA VAL A 101 22.32 -4.38 -10.67
C VAL A 101 23.78 -4.82 -10.61
N PHE A 102 24.25 -5.46 -11.69
CA PHE A 102 25.67 -5.77 -11.85
C PHE A 102 26.39 -4.57 -12.46
N LEU A 103 27.36 -4.03 -11.76
CA LEU A 103 28.18 -2.91 -12.18
C LEU A 103 29.44 -3.42 -12.85
N GLU A 104 29.66 -3.03 -14.10
CA GLU A 104 30.90 -3.31 -14.83
C GLU A 104 31.29 -2.13 -15.73
N ALA A 105 32.56 -2.05 -16.10
CA ALA A 105 33.05 -0.96 -16.93
C ALA A 105 32.43 -1.00 -18.33
N HIS A 106 32.08 0.17 -18.86
CA HIS A 106 31.60 0.37 -20.25
C HIS A 106 30.29 -0.35 -20.61
N ARG A 107 29.58 -0.95 -19.64
CA ARG A 107 28.26 -1.55 -19.86
C ARG A 107 27.25 -1.10 -18.81
N GLN A 108 26.08 -0.69 -19.27
CA GLN A 108 24.94 -0.41 -18.42
C GLN A 108 24.06 -1.66 -18.37
N ASN A 109 24.17 -2.43 -17.29
CA ASN A 109 23.31 -3.58 -17.07
C ASN A 109 21.93 -3.13 -16.57
N THR A 110 20.90 -3.82 -17.04
CA THR A 110 19.56 -3.67 -16.49
C THR A 110 19.49 -4.23 -15.07
N VAL A 111 18.52 -3.74 -14.31
CA VAL A 111 18.24 -4.30 -12.98
C VAL A 111 17.75 -5.74 -13.16
N ASN A 112 18.32 -6.63 -12.35
CA ASN A 112 18.07 -8.06 -12.35
C ASN A 112 17.25 -8.46 -11.12
N PHE A 113 16.69 -9.68 -11.15
CA PHE A 113 15.85 -10.29 -10.10
C PHE A 113 14.47 -9.66 -9.91
N SER A 114 13.64 -9.64 -10.96
CA SER A 114 12.21 -9.40 -10.79
C SER A 114 11.52 -10.64 -10.23
N GLU A 115 10.80 -10.49 -9.11
CA GLU A 115 10.03 -11.59 -8.50
C GLU A 115 8.90 -12.06 -9.45
N ALA A 116 8.35 -11.13 -10.24
CA ALA A 116 7.36 -11.40 -11.28
C ALA A 116 7.89 -12.22 -12.46
N GLY A 117 9.19 -12.18 -12.75
CA GLY A 117 9.81 -12.94 -13.84
C GLY A 117 9.94 -14.44 -13.56
N PHE A 118 9.88 -14.85 -12.29
CA PHE A 118 10.06 -16.24 -11.85
C PHE A 118 8.76 -16.95 -11.45
N SER A 119 7.59 -16.33 -11.64
CA SER A 119 6.34 -16.78 -11.00
C SER A 119 5.18 -17.08 -11.95
N THR A 120 4.27 -17.94 -11.47
CA THR A 120 3.03 -18.35 -12.12
C THR A 120 2.01 -17.20 -12.19
N GLY A 121 1.04 -17.32 -13.10
CA GLY A 121 0.03 -16.28 -13.37
C GLY A 121 -0.78 -15.77 -12.18
N LEU A 122 -0.76 -16.46 -11.03
CA LEU A 122 -1.41 -16.01 -9.80
C LEU A 122 -0.82 -14.70 -9.23
N LEU A 123 0.49 -14.48 -9.38
CA LEU A 123 1.14 -13.26 -8.87
C LEU A 123 0.83 -12.01 -9.72
N ARG A 124 0.25 -12.16 -10.93
CA ARG A 124 -0.25 -11.02 -11.73
C ARG A 124 -1.47 -10.33 -11.14
N PHE A 125 -2.23 -11.01 -10.27
CA PHE A 125 -3.34 -10.39 -9.53
C PHE A 125 -2.87 -9.52 -8.37
N GLY A 126 -1.55 -9.46 -8.14
CA GLY A 126 -0.95 -8.75 -7.01
C GLY A 126 -0.97 -9.60 -5.74
N GLN A 127 0.02 -9.39 -4.87
CA GLN A 127 0.00 -9.95 -3.52
C GLN A 127 -1.08 -9.24 -2.69
N ILE A 128 -1.77 -9.97 -1.82
CA ILE A 128 -2.72 -9.37 -0.87
C ILE A 128 -1.91 -8.44 0.06
N SER A 129 -2.04 -7.13 -0.16
CA SER A 129 -1.34 -6.08 0.56
C SER A 129 -2.33 -5.06 1.13
N LEU A 130 -1.88 -4.30 2.13
CA LEU A 130 -2.69 -3.21 2.70
C LEU A 130 -3.07 -2.17 1.65
N ALA A 131 -2.16 -1.86 0.72
CA ALA A 131 -2.45 -0.97 -0.40
C ALA A 131 -3.51 -1.53 -1.35
N MET A 132 -3.47 -2.82 -1.71
CA MET A 132 -4.50 -3.46 -2.53
C MET A 132 -5.88 -3.37 -1.89
N LEU A 133 -5.97 -3.59 -0.56
CA LEU A 133 -7.23 -3.48 0.16
C LEU A 133 -7.81 -2.06 0.06
N LEU A 134 -6.98 -1.03 0.16
CA LEU A 134 -7.41 0.36 0.06
C LEU A 134 -7.71 0.81 -1.37
N GLN A 135 -6.98 0.31 -2.37
CA GLN A 135 -7.11 0.74 -3.76
C GLN A 135 -8.22 -0.01 -4.51
N LEU A 136 -8.47 -1.27 -4.17
CA LEU A 136 -9.40 -2.13 -4.89
C LEU A 136 -10.64 -2.49 -4.05
N ILE A 137 -10.42 -3.04 -2.85
CA ILE A 137 -11.51 -3.60 -2.05
C ILE A 137 -12.37 -2.49 -1.41
N LEU A 138 -11.75 -1.49 -0.81
CA LEU A 138 -12.47 -0.39 -0.16
C LEU A 138 -13.36 0.40 -1.15
N PRO A 139 -12.88 0.85 -2.32
CA PRO A 139 -13.73 1.54 -3.29
C PRO A 139 -14.91 0.69 -3.76
N LEU A 140 -14.71 -0.62 -3.91
CA LEU A 140 -15.78 -1.55 -4.27
C LEU A 140 -16.86 -1.64 -3.18
N ILE A 141 -16.45 -1.76 -1.91
CA ILE A 141 -17.37 -1.72 -0.76
C ILE A 141 -18.15 -0.41 -0.75
N LEU A 142 -17.48 0.74 -0.91
CA LEU A 142 -18.12 2.04 -0.88
C LEU A 142 -19.10 2.23 -2.04
N PHE A 143 -18.75 1.75 -3.24
CA PHE A 143 -19.62 1.80 -4.41
C PHE A 143 -20.93 1.04 -4.16
N PHE A 144 -20.84 -0.22 -3.70
CA PHE A 144 -22.01 -1.03 -3.41
C PHE A 144 -22.85 -0.45 -2.28
N LEU A 145 -22.22 0.09 -1.23
CA LEU A 145 -22.92 0.68 -0.10
C LEU A 145 -23.67 1.97 -0.48
N GLY A 146 -23.02 2.83 -1.29
CA GLY A 146 -23.64 4.03 -1.83
C GLY A 146 -24.80 3.71 -2.76
N PHE A 147 -24.62 2.74 -3.66
CA PHE A 147 -25.70 2.27 -4.54
C PHE A 147 -26.87 1.68 -3.75
N HIS A 148 -26.58 0.81 -2.78
CA HIS A 148 -27.59 0.16 -1.95
C HIS A 148 -28.45 1.19 -1.20
N ALA A 149 -27.85 2.23 -0.64
CA ALA A 149 -28.60 3.28 0.06
C ALA A 149 -29.64 3.99 -0.82
N ILE A 150 -29.30 4.27 -2.08
CA ILE A 150 -30.26 4.89 -3.01
C ILE A 150 -31.29 3.88 -3.51
N SER A 151 -30.84 2.67 -3.87
CA SER A 151 -31.71 1.60 -4.38
C SER A 151 -32.77 1.21 -3.35
N GLN A 152 -32.37 1.04 -2.09
CA GLN A 152 -33.27 0.68 -0.98
C GLN A 152 -34.31 1.78 -0.73
N GLN A 153 -33.92 3.05 -0.77
CA GLN A 153 -34.86 4.18 -0.64
C GLN A 153 -35.88 4.22 -1.80
N LYS A 154 -35.46 3.87 -3.01
CA LYS A 154 -36.32 3.80 -4.19
C LYS A 154 -37.31 2.64 -4.10
N GLU A 155 -36.84 1.46 -3.73
CA GLU A 155 -37.63 0.23 -3.62
C GLU A 155 -38.70 0.34 -2.53
N ASN A 156 -38.34 0.88 -1.36
CA ASN A 156 -39.27 1.07 -0.24
C ASN A 156 -40.20 2.29 -0.41
N GLY A 157 -40.15 3.00 -1.53
CA GLY A 157 -40.93 4.22 -1.78
C GLY A 157 -40.53 5.43 -0.92
N THR A 158 -39.59 5.29 0.01
CA THR A 158 -39.16 6.32 0.96
C THR A 158 -38.50 7.51 0.25
N LEU A 159 -37.88 7.30 -0.90
CA LEU A 159 -37.24 8.36 -1.69
C LEU A 159 -38.25 9.46 -2.09
N LYS A 160 -39.44 9.08 -2.55
CA LYS A 160 -40.49 10.03 -2.94
C LYS A 160 -41.01 10.80 -1.73
N ILE A 161 -41.16 10.12 -0.60
CA ILE A 161 -41.59 10.72 0.67
C ILE A 161 -40.58 11.77 1.12
N LEU A 162 -39.28 11.44 1.12
CA LEU A 162 -38.21 12.36 1.51
C LEU A 162 -38.18 13.62 0.61
N LEU A 163 -38.32 13.45 -0.70
CA LEU A 163 -38.33 14.59 -1.63
C LEU A 163 -39.53 15.52 -1.43
N ASN A 164 -40.70 14.98 -1.07
CA ASN A 164 -41.90 15.76 -0.78
C ASN A 164 -41.85 16.48 0.58
N GLN A 165 -40.98 16.05 1.50
CA GLN A 165 -40.81 16.62 2.84
C GLN A 165 -39.87 17.84 2.89
N GLY A 166 -39.33 18.28 1.74
CA GLY A 166 -38.53 19.50 1.64
C GLY A 166 -37.04 19.34 1.28
N PRO A 167 -36.29 18.26 1.60
CA PRO A 167 -34.93 18.13 1.11
C PRO A 167 -34.92 17.85 -0.40
N GLY A 168 -34.23 18.70 -1.16
CA GLY A 168 -34.00 18.47 -2.59
C GLY A 168 -33.10 17.26 -2.86
N PHE A 169 -33.15 16.73 -4.08
CA PHE A 169 -32.36 15.56 -4.49
C PHE A 169 -30.84 15.73 -4.25
N ARG A 170 -30.30 16.93 -4.49
CA ARG A 170 -28.88 17.24 -4.23
C ARG A 170 -28.52 17.11 -2.75
N THR A 171 -29.42 17.54 -1.85
CA THR A 171 -29.22 17.45 -0.40
C THR A 171 -29.16 16.00 0.07
N LEU A 172 -29.97 15.13 -0.55
CA LEU A 172 -29.97 13.70 -0.27
C LEU A 172 -28.64 13.04 -0.71
N ILE A 173 -28.19 13.34 -1.92
CA ILE A 173 -26.89 12.84 -2.43
C ILE A 173 -25.75 13.27 -1.53
N TRP A 174 -25.64 14.56 -1.21
CA TRP A 174 -24.59 15.06 -0.32
C TRP A 174 -24.65 14.47 1.09
N GLY A 175 -25.84 14.29 1.65
CA GLY A 175 -26.03 13.63 2.95
C GLY A 175 -25.50 12.20 2.95
N ASN A 176 -25.88 11.41 1.93
CA ASN A 176 -25.37 10.04 1.78
C ASN A 176 -23.86 10.01 1.50
N SER A 177 -23.32 10.93 0.71
CA SER A 177 -21.88 11.03 0.45
C SER A 177 -21.07 11.32 1.70
N VAL A 178 -21.54 12.22 2.58
CA VAL A 178 -20.88 12.50 3.87
C VAL A 178 -20.94 11.28 4.79
N GLY A 179 -22.07 10.56 4.81
CA GLY A 179 -22.20 9.30 5.52
C GLY A 179 -21.22 8.23 5.01
N LEU A 180 -21.14 8.06 3.69
CA LEU A 180 -20.23 7.11 3.03
C LEU A 180 -18.76 7.44 3.27
N PHE A 181 -18.40 8.73 3.22
CA PHE A 181 -17.07 9.20 3.58
C PHE A 181 -16.72 8.82 5.03
N THR A 182 -17.65 8.99 5.96
CA THR A 182 -17.43 8.61 7.37
C THR A 182 -17.23 7.09 7.50
N VAL A 183 -17.99 6.27 6.76
CA VAL A 183 -17.75 4.81 6.71
C VAL A 183 -16.36 4.50 6.16
N SER A 184 -15.90 5.19 5.12
CA SER A 184 -14.54 4.99 4.59
C SER A 184 -13.45 5.25 5.63
N LEU A 185 -13.63 6.25 6.50
CA LEU A 185 -12.69 6.54 7.60
C LEU A 185 -12.67 5.41 8.64
N ILE A 186 -13.81 4.77 8.91
CA ILE A 186 -13.88 3.59 9.80
C ILE A 186 -13.07 2.42 9.23
N PHE A 187 -13.14 2.18 7.92
CA PHE A 187 -12.32 1.14 7.27
C PHE A 187 -10.85 1.53 7.16
N LEU A 188 -10.53 2.82 7.04
CA LEU A 188 -9.15 3.30 6.97
C LEU A 188 -8.42 3.17 8.31
N LEU A 189 -9.12 3.37 9.42
CA LEU A 189 -8.55 3.35 10.77
C LEU A 189 -7.74 2.08 11.09
N PRO A 190 -8.25 0.85 10.96
CA PRO A 190 -7.46 -0.36 11.23
C PRO A 190 -6.25 -0.51 10.30
N VAL A 191 -6.33 -0.04 9.04
CA VAL A 191 -5.18 -0.05 8.12
C VAL A 191 -4.10 0.91 8.61
N THR A 192 -4.47 2.13 9.00
CA THR A 192 -3.49 3.11 9.52
C THR A 192 -2.83 2.62 10.81
N ILE A 193 -3.59 1.98 11.70
CA ILE A 193 -3.05 1.37 12.92
C ILE A 193 -2.05 0.26 12.56
N ALA A 194 -2.39 -0.64 11.63
CA ALA A 194 -1.49 -1.70 11.20
C ALA A 194 -0.17 -1.13 10.66
N VAL A 195 -0.22 -0.14 9.77
CA VAL A 195 0.97 0.52 9.22
C VAL A 195 1.78 1.22 10.32
N CYS A 196 1.14 1.92 11.25
CA CYS A 196 1.85 2.55 12.37
C CYS A 196 2.55 1.51 13.26
N ILE A 197 1.92 0.36 13.52
CA ILE A 197 2.52 -0.74 14.27
C ILE A 197 3.74 -1.28 13.52
N GLU A 198 3.61 -1.61 12.23
CA GLU A 198 4.71 -2.11 11.39
C GLU A 198 5.90 -1.15 11.38
N LEU A 199 5.65 0.14 11.15
CA LEU A 199 6.70 1.16 11.14
C LEU A 199 7.36 1.31 12.51
N SER A 200 6.62 1.14 13.60
CA SER A 200 7.18 1.19 14.96
C SER A 200 8.04 -0.04 15.30
N LEU A 201 7.76 -1.18 14.66
CA LEU A 201 8.56 -2.40 14.79
C LEU A 201 9.87 -2.34 13.99
N THR A 202 9.93 -1.48 12.97
CA THR A 202 11.16 -1.22 12.25
C THR A 202 12.02 -0.14 12.89
N ASP A 203 13.33 -0.34 12.93
CA ASP A 203 14.32 0.67 13.31
C ASP A 203 14.44 1.77 12.23
N VAL A 204 13.35 2.48 11.93
CA VAL A 204 13.29 3.62 10.98
C VAL A 204 14.30 4.73 11.37
N THR A 205 14.75 4.72 12.62
CA THR A 205 15.63 5.74 13.21
C THR A 205 17.11 5.61 12.84
N LYS A 206 17.59 4.47 12.31
CA LYS A 206 19.02 4.32 11.95
C LYS A 206 19.37 4.57 10.48
N ASP A 207 18.39 4.48 9.57
CA ASP A 207 18.64 4.51 8.11
C ASP A 207 18.11 5.75 7.40
N SER A 208 17.61 6.75 8.16
CA SER A 208 17.12 8.04 7.64
C SER A 208 18.18 8.88 6.91
N THR A 209 19.44 8.44 6.88
CA THR A 209 20.51 9.04 6.07
C THR A 209 20.52 8.57 4.61
N VAL A 210 19.77 7.53 4.23
CA VAL A 210 19.74 7.05 2.83
C VAL A 210 18.77 7.85 1.95
N GLY A 211 17.72 8.45 2.54
CA GLY A 211 16.76 9.31 1.81
C GLY A 211 17.36 10.62 1.28
N ILE A 212 18.43 11.12 1.90
CA ILE A 212 19.12 12.34 1.47
C ILE A 212 20.14 12.04 0.35
N ARG A 213 20.62 10.80 0.21
CA ARG A 213 21.62 10.44 -0.81
C ARG A 213 21.05 10.26 -2.22
N SER A 214 19.76 9.98 -2.39
CA SER A 214 19.16 9.83 -3.73
C SER A 214 18.91 11.17 -4.45
N ILE A 215 18.92 12.29 -3.72
CA ILE A 215 18.75 13.64 -4.28
C ILE A 215 20.11 14.31 -4.56
N GLY A 216 21.20 13.81 -3.95
CA GLY A 216 22.52 14.45 -4.00
C GLY A 216 23.49 14.02 -5.12
N SER A 217 23.20 12.98 -5.92
CA SER A 217 24.15 12.50 -6.95
C SER A 217 24.08 13.26 -8.28
N ARG A 218 23.42 14.43 -8.32
CA ARG A 218 23.27 15.27 -9.52
C ARG A 218 24.13 16.53 -9.51
N GLN A 219 25.26 16.52 -8.80
CA GLN A 219 26.30 17.54 -8.91
C GLN A 219 27.60 16.94 -8.36
N LEU A 220 28.53 16.64 -9.27
CA LEU A 220 29.97 16.89 -9.16
C LEU A 220 30.58 16.32 -10.44
N SER A 221 30.73 17.25 -11.41
CA SER A 221 31.66 17.20 -12.52
C SER A 221 33.11 17.16 -12.02
#